data_AF-A0A849E247-F1
#
_entry.id   AF-A0A849E247-F1
#
_cell.length_a   1.000
_cell.length_b   1.000
_cell.length_c   1.000
_cell.angle_alpha   90.00
_cell.angle_beta   90.00
_cell.angle_gamma   90.00
#
_symmetry.space_group_name_H-M   'P 1'
#
loop_
_entity.id
_entity.type
_entity.pdbx_description
1 polymer ?
#
loop_
_entity_poly.entity_id
_entity_poly.type
_entity_poly.pdbx_seq_one_letter_code
_entity_poly.pdbx_strand_id
1 'polypeptide(L)' 'LITLAGALVWFNWIYAHGTEHPTRFIAVDGVDRGDCTDSHNPCLSLGYTVELSNKGDTIKVAQAEYYSAGKHL' A
#
# COMPACT_ATOMS: atom_id res chain seq x y z
N LEU A 1 2.02 52.27 7.95
CA LEU A 1 3.06 51.52 8.69
C LEU A 1 2.37 50.35 9.37
N ILE A 2 2.94 49.16 9.20
CA ILE A 2 2.31 47.82 9.27
C ILE A 2 1.62 47.55 10.62
N THR A 3 0.39 47.05 10.56
CA THR A 3 -0.48 46.71 11.69
C THR A 3 -0.15 45.34 12.28
N LEU A 4 -0.05 45.29 13.62
CA LEU A 4 0.14 44.10 14.43
C LEU A 4 -1.22 43.45 14.76
N ALA A 5 -1.52 42.30 14.15
CA ALA A 5 -2.35 41.25 14.74
C ALA A 5 -2.14 39.99 13.91
N GLY A 6 -1.32 39.08 14.44
CA GLY A 6 -0.79 37.91 13.75
C GLY A 6 -1.89 37.03 13.17
N ALA A 7 -1.75 36.75 11.88
CA ALA A 7 -2.45 35.65 11.23
C ALA A 7 -2.10 34.36 11.98
N LEU A 8 -3.10 33.75 12.63
CA LEU A 8 -3.05 32.36 13.04
C LEU A 8 -2.96 31.53 11.76
N VAL A 9 -1.74 31.24 11.33
CA VAL A 9 -1.47 30.23 10.31
C VAL A 9 -1.90 28.91 10.93
N TRP A 10 -3.14 28.52 10.62
CA TRP A 10 -3.63 27.16 10.77
C TRP A 10 -2.64 26.28 10.03
N PHE A 11 -1.79 25.58 10.78
CA PHE A 11 -0.82 24.63 10.23
C PHE A 11 -1.62 23.61 9.42
N ASN A 12 -1.62 23.77 8.10
CA ASN A 12 -2.06 22.72 7.22
C ASN A 12 -0.95 21.68 7.26
N TRP A 13 -1.18 20.60 8.01
CA TRP A 13 -0.33 19.42 7.96
C TRP A 13 -0.49 18.84 6.55
N ILE A 14 0.44 19.19 5.65
CA ILE A 14 0.53 18.53 4.36
C ILE A 14 1.10 17.16 4.65
N TYR A 15 0.24 16.14 4.62
CA TYR A 15 0.63 14.74 4.69
C TYR A 15 1.41 14.41 3.42
N ALA A 16 2.71 14.68 3.46
CA ALA A 16 3.62 14.33 2.38
C ALA A 16 3.75 12.81 2.36
N HIS A 17 3.27 12.22 1.26
CA HIS A 17 3.32 10.83 0.82
C HIS A 17 4.06 9.86 1.75
N GLY A 18 3.33 8.89 2.30
CA GLY A 18 3.84 7.85 3.20
C GLY A 18 5.22 7.35 2.78
N THR A 19 6.17 7.42 3.70
CA THR A 19 7.58 7.10 3.47
C THR A 19 7.86 5.61 3.50
N GLU A 20 6.87 4.80 3.86
CA GLU A 20 7.00 3.36 3.92
C GLU A 20 6.70 2.76 2.55
N HIS A 21 7.65 1.97 2.08
CA HIS A 21 7.58 1.17 0.86
C HIS A 21 7.56 -0.30 1.26
N PRO A 22 6.43 -0.81 1.78
CA PRO A 22 6.35 -2.16 2.31
C PRO A 22 6.65 -3.22 1.24
N THR A 23 7.12 -4.38 1.71
CA THR A 23 7.11 -5.60 0.93
C THR A 23 5.84 -6.38 1.26
N ARG A 24 5.05 -6.73 0.24
CA ARG A 24 3.89 -7.62 0.38
C ARG A 24 4.18 -9.00 -0.19
N PHE A 25 3.58 -10.02 0.40
CA PHE A 25 3.79 -11.42 0.06
C PHE A 25 2.54 -12.03 -0.55
N ILE A 26 2.72 -12.82 -1.61
CA ILE A 26 1.67 -13.59 -2.28
C ILE A 26 2.01 -15.07 -2.24
N ALA A 27 1.05 -15.92 -1.90
CA ALA A 27 1.14 -17.37 -2.00
C ALA A 27 -0.23 -18.00 -2.33
N VAL A 28 -0.23 -19.16 -3.00
CA VAL A 28 -1.46 -19.87 -3.41
C VAL A 28 -2.29 -20.43 -2.26
N ASP A 29 -1.70 -20.56 -1.07
CA ASP A 29 -2.34 -20.92 0.19
C ASP A 29 -2.63 -19.71 1.09
N GLY A 30 -2.39 -18.49 0.58
CA GLY A 30 -2.67 -17.24 1.26
C GLY A 30 -4.14 -16.88 1.35
N VAL A 31 -4.43 -15.73 1.98
CA VAL A 31 -5.79 -15.18 2.13
C VAL A 31 -5.76 -13.70 1.86
N ASP A 32 -6.64 -13.21 0.97
CA ASP A 32 -6.79 -11.77 0.69
C ASP A 32 -7.41 -11.04 1.88
N ARG A 33 -6.55 -10.69 2.85
CA ARG A 33 -6.91 -9.97 4.07
C ARG A 33 -5.72 -9.18 4.61
N GLY A 34 -6.00 -7.94 5.01
CA GLY A 34 -5.01 -7.09 5.67
C GLY A 34 -4.05 -6.46 4.67
N ASP A 35 -2.81 -6.20 5.11
CA ASP A 35 -1.78 -5.53 4.30
C ASP A 35 -0.77 -6.51 3.67
N CYS A 36 -0.79 -7.79 4.07
CA CYS A 36 0.07 -8.87 3.60
C CYS A 36 1.58 -8.58 3.69
N THR A 37 1.99 -7.84 4.72
CA THR A 37 3.40 -7.47 4.95
C THR A 37 4.21 -8.52 5.73
N ASP A 38 3.55 -9.57 6.23
CA ASP A 38 4.17 -10.74 6.87
C ASP A 38 4.18 -11.93 5.91
N SER A 39 5.37 -12.53 5.70
CA SER A 39 5.53 -13.69 4.83
C SER A 39 4.80 -14.94 5.32
N HIS A 40 4.49 -15.04 6.62
CA HIS A 40 3.70 -16.15 7.18
C HIS A 40 2.18 -15.95 7.00
N ASN A 41 1.76 -14.73 6.62
CA ASN A 41 0.37 -14.37 6.38
C ASN A 41 0.24 -13.69 5.00
N PRO A 42 0.54 -14.40 3.89
CA PRO A 42 0.52 -13.82 2.56
C PRO A 42 -0.91 -13.64 2.01
N CYS A 43 -1.04 -12.72 1.06
CA CYS A 43 -2.22 -12.57 0.22
C CYS A 43 -2.36 -13.74 -0.76
N LEU A 44 -3.58 -14.00 -1.22
CA LEU A 44 -3.85 -15.03 -2.22
C LEU A 44 -3.65 -14.52 -3.64
N SER A 45 -4.13 -13.30 -3.92
CA SER A 45 -4.24 -12.78 -5.28
C SER A 45 -3.35 -11.58 -5.57
N LEU A 46 -2.90 -11.49 -6.83
CA LEU A 46 -2.14 -10.35 -7.32
C LEU A 46 -3.01 -9.09 -7.39
N GLY A 47 -4.28 -9.20 -7.79
CA GLY A 47 -5.20 -8.07 -7.89
C GLY A 47 -5.41 -7.37 -6.55
N TYR A 48 -5.74 -8.12 -5.50
CA TYR A 48 -5.89 -7.58 -4.15
C TYR A 48 -4.60 -6.91 -3.65
N THR A 49 -3.44 -7.55 -3.87
CA THR A 49 -2.15 -7.00 -3.44
C THR A 49 -1.77 -5.71 -4.17
N VAL A 50 -2.11 -5.59 -5.46
CA VAL A 50 -1.89 -4.37 -6.26
C VAL A 50 -2.76 -3.21 -5.76
N GLU A 51 -4.03 -3.47 -5.43
CA GLU A 51 -4.94 -2.43 -4.89
C GLU A 51 -4.45 -1.86 -3.55
N LEU A 52 -3.77 -2.67 -2.74
CA LEU A 52 -3.16 -2.24 -1.47
C LEU A 52 -1.85 -1.46 -1.67
N SER A 53 -1.21 -1.58 -2.84
CA SER A 53 0.15 -1.13 -3.06
C SER A 53 0.22 0.33 -3.53
N ASN A 54 1.21 1.04 -2.99
CA ASN A 54 1.55 2.40 -3.37
C ASN A 54 2.89 2.46 -4.11
N LYS A 55 3.24 3.65 -4.59
CA LYS A 55 4.53 3.90 -5.24
C LYS A 55 5.68 3.48 -4.32
N GLY A 56 6.55 2.61 -4.84
CA GLY A 56 7.77 2.16 -4.17
C GLY A 56 7.64 0.80 -3.49
N ASP A 57 6.43 0.30 -3.33
CA ASP A 57 6.17 -0.99 -2.69
C ASP A 57 6.75 -2.14 -3.52
N THR A 58 7.12 -3.22 -2.83
CA THR A 58 7.63 -4.45 -3.45
C THR A 58 6.62 -5.58 -3.26
N ILE A 59 6.34 -6.35 -4.31
CA ILE A 59 5.52 -7.56 -4.21
C ILE A 59 6.43 -8.78 -4.42
N LYS A 60 6.48 -9.68 -3.44
CA LYS A 60 7.17 -10.98 -3.52
C LYS A 60 6.15 -12.08 -3.73
N VAL A 61 6.31 -12.81 -4.82
CA VAL A 61 5.38 -13.88 -5.21
C VAL A 61 6.04 -15.23 -4.98
N ALA A 62 5.41 -16.09 -4.18
CA ALA A 62 5.86 -17.46 -4.00
C ALA A 62 5.77 -18.22 -5.32
N GLN A 63 6.71 -19.13 -5.57
CA GLN A 63 6.75 -19.92 -6.80
C GLN A 63 5.53 -20.86 -6.88
N ALA A 64 4.62 -20.58 -7.79
CA ALA A 64 3.42 -21.37 -8.06
C ALA A 64 2.77 -20.94 -9.40
N GLU A 65 1.71 -21.63 -9.79
CA GLU A 65 0.83 -21.20 -10.88
C GLU A 65 -0.26 -20.27 -10.34
N TYR A 66 -0.39 -19.09 -10.96
CA TYR A 66 -1.44 -18.12 -10.65
C TYR A 66 -2.30 -17.90 -11.88
N TYR A 67 -3.61 -17.93 -11.68
CA TYR A 67 -4.59 -17.73 -12.73
C TYR A 67 -5.34 -16.43 -12.47
N SER A 68 -5.33 -15.51 -13.43
CA SER A 68 -6.21 -14.36 -13.40
C SER A 68 -7.55 -14.75 -14.03
N ALA A 69 -8.62 -14.73 -13.22
CA ALA A 69 -9.97 -14.67 -13.78
C ALA A 69 -10.12 -13.27 -14.35
N GLY A 70 -9.99 -13.13 -15.67
CA GLY A 70 -9.91 -11.82 -16.33
C GLY A 70 -11.04 -10.87 -15.96
N LYS A 71 -10.78 -9.93 -15.05
CA LYS A 71 -11.33 -8.58 -15.07
C LYS A 71 -10.52 -7.66 -14.16
N HIS A 72 -9.89 -6.68 -14.80
CA HIS A 72 -9.20 -5.51 -14.25
C HIS A 72 -7.86 -5.81 -13.55
N LEU A 73 -6.83 -5.94 -14.40
CA LEU A 73 -5.56 -5.25 -14.16
C LEU A 73 -5.81 -3.73 -14.11
#